data_AF-A0A2J6HV54-F1
#
_entry.id   AF-A0A2J6HV54-F1
#
_cell.length_a   1.000
_cell.length_b   1.000
_cell.length_c   1.000
_cell.angle_alpha   90.00
_cell.angle_beta   90.00
_cell.angle_gamma   90.00
#
_symmetry.space_group_name_H-M   'P 1'
#
loop_
_entity.id
_entity.type
_entity.pdbx_description
1 polymer ?
#
loop_
_entity_poly.entity_id
_entity_poly.type
_entity_poly.pdbx_seq_one_letter_code
_entity_poly.pdbx_strand_id
1 'polypeptide(L)'
;MKTLSIIFIIVTATFVNIYAQDPNSKTSEPEVYSIHELIIKPDIDLNEFETFVMEELAPIYNKMKGQKLILVKGDRGVRTNQYAIILTFESLEDRNRIYPPSGEFVGDFGDEIIWEKFGSMVDKGLGETHTDYIEVAH
;
A
#
# COMPACT_ATOMS: atom_id res chain seq x y z
N MET A 1 15.05 56.46 -6.33
CA MET A 1 14.44 56.02 -5.05
C MET A 1 13.39 54.92 -5.21
N LYS A 2 12.44 55.01 -6.16
CA LYS A 2 11.38 53.99 -6.35
C LYS A 2 11.89 52.61 -6.78
N THR A 3 12.90 52.55 -7.65
CA THR A 3 13.51 51.29 -8.13
C THR A 3 14.28 50.52 -7.05
N LEU A 4 14.94 51.23 -6.13
CA LEU A 4 15.68 50.61 -5.03
C LEU A 4 14.73 49.95 -4.01
N SER A 5 13.58 50.57 -3.73
CA SER A 5 12.54 50.00 -2.86
C SER A 5 11.84 48.79 -3.48
N ILE A 6 11.63 48.77 -4.80
CA ILE A 6 11.04 47.60 -5.49
C ILE A 6 11.97 46.39 -5.43
N ILE A 7 13.27 46.59 -5.65
CA ILE A 7 14.28 45.52 -5.53
C ILE A 7 14.31 44.99 -4.09
N PHE A 8 14.28 45.88 -3.09
CA PHE A 8 14.27 45.47 -1.69
C PHE A 8 13.03 44.63 -1.32
N ILE A 9 11.85 45.00 -1.80
CA ILE A 9 10.60 44.24 -1.56
C ILE A 9 10.67 42.85 -2.21
N ILE A 10 11.14 42.76 -3.46
CA ILE A 10 11.28 41.48 -4.17
C ILE A 10 12.28 40.56 -3.43
N VAL A 11 13.41 41.10 -2.98
CA VAL A 11 14.41 40.33 -2.20
C VAL A 11 13.82 39.87 -0.87
N THR A 12 13.08 40.71 -0.14
CA THR A 12 12.44 40.25 1.10
C THR A 12 11.37 39.18 0.85
N ALA A 13 10.60 39.30 -0.22
CA ALA A 13 9.57 38.32 -0.57
C ALA A 13 10.18 36.96 -0.96
N THR A 14 11.30 36.92 -1.66
CA THR A 14 11.99 35.66 -2.00
C THR A 14 12.62 35.01 -0.77
N PHE A 15 13.24 35.78 0.12
CA PHE A 15 13.81 35.25 1.36
C PHE A 15 12.74 34.67 2.32
N VAL A 16 11.57 35.31 2.43
CA VAL A 16 10.46 34.77 3.24
C VAL A 16 9.93 33.47 2.65
N ASN A 17 9.83 33.36 1.32
CA ASN A 17 9.34 32.14 0.66
C ASN A 17 10.31 30.95 0.84
N ILE A 18 11.63 31.22 0.82
CA ILE A 18 12.67 30.20 1.08
C ILE A 18 12.64 29.72 2.53
N TYR A 19 12.37 30.60 3.49
CA TYR A 19 12.24 30.22 4.91
C TYR A 19 10.90 29.55 5.24
N ALA A 20 9.84 29.81 4.46
CA ALA A 20 8.53 29.19 4.64
C ALA A 20 8.46 27.76 4.06
N GLN A 21 9.35 27.41 3.12
CA GLN A 21 9.54 26.03 2.69
C GLN A 21 10.38 25.30 3.75
N ASP A 22 9.72 24.51 4.60
CA ASP A 22 10.43 23.59 5.49
C ASP A 22 11.27 22.62 4.64
N PRO A 23 12.61 22.63 4.73
CA PRO A 23 13.46 21.70 3.98
C PRO A 23 13.25 20.23 4.40
N ASN A 24 12.54 19.98 5.51
CA ASN A 24 12.08 18.66 5.96
C ASN A 24 10.60 18.38 5.69
N SER A 25 9.87 19.28 5.00
CA SER A 25 8.59 18.94 4.41
C SER A 25 8.84 17.94 3.28
N LYS A 26 9.02 16.67 3.64
CA LYS A 26 8.63 15.58 2.76
C LYS A 26 7.16 15.86 2.44
N THR A 27 6.88 16.32 1.23
CA THR A 27 5.63 15.91 0.60
C THR A 27 5.69 14.39 0.63
N SER A 28 5.08 13.77 1.65
CA SER A 28 4.90 12.33 1.66
C SER A 28 4.17 12.03 0.37
N GLU A 29 4.80 11.23 -0.49
CA GLU A 29 4.07 10.73 -1.65
C GLU A 29 2.78 10.06 -1.16
N PRO A 30 1.68 10.17 -1.90
CA PRO A 30 0.41 9.64 -1.42
C PRO A 30 0.55 8.14 -1.21
N GLU A 31 0.12 7.67 -0.03
CA GLU A 31 0.08 6.23 0.24
C GLU A 31 -0.90 5.55 -0.70
N VAL A 32 -0.58 4.32 -1.10
CA VAL A 32 -1.45 3.50 -1.95
C VAL A 32 -1.94 2.30 -1.15
N TYR A 33 -3.21 2.00 -1.28
CA TYR A 33 -3.88 0.89 -0.60
C TYR A 33 -4.51 -0.02 -1.66
N SER A 34 -4.01 -1.24 -1.81
CA SER A 34 -4.69 -2.27 -2.61
C SER A 34 -5.52 -3.16 -1.72
N ILE A 35 -6.84 -3.16 -1.90
CA ILE A 35 -7.75 -3.97 -1.09
C ILE A 35 -8.16 -5.19 -1.90
N HIS A 36 -7.75 -6.37 -1.45
CA HIS A 36 -8.06 -7.67 -2.05
C HIS A 36 -9.14 -8.38 -1.25
N GLU A 37 -10.29 -8.60 -1.86
CA GLU A 37 -11.37 -9.33 -1.24
C GLU A 37 -11.10 -10.83 -1.25
N LEU A 38 -11.18 -11.47 -0.08
CA LEU A 38 -10.99 -12.92 0.03
C LEU A 38 -12.34 -13.63 0.21
N ILE A 39 -12.43 -14.83 -0.34
CA ILE A 39 -13.48 -15.81 -0.03
C ILE A 39 -12.77 -17.07 0.46
N ILE A 40 -12.80 -17.30 1.77
CA ILE A 40 -12.24 -18.50 2.40
C ILE A 40 -13.22 -19.65 2.20
N LYS A 41 -12.70 -20.84 1.88
CA LYS A 41 -13.53 -22.04 1.76
C LYS A 41 -14.19 -22.40 3.09
N PRO A 42 -15.42 -22.95 3.07
CA PRO A 42 -16.23 -23.14 4.28
C PRO A 42 -15.67 -24.17 5.27
N ASP A 43 -14.79 -25.07 4.83
CA ASP A 43 -14.19 -26.15 5.61
C ASP A 43 -12.83 -25.80 6.22
N ILE A 44 -12.32 -24.60 5.98
CA ILE A 44 -11.03 -24.13 6.50
C ILE A 44 -11.18 -23.62 7.94
N ASP A 45 -10.26 -24.05 8.81
CA ASP A 45 -10.11 -23.47 10.14
C ASP A 45 -9.56 -22.04 10.00
N LEU A 46 -10.33 -21.06 10.47
CA LEU A 46 -9.96 -19.65 10.38
C LEU A 46 -8.70 -19.30 11.18
N ASN A 47 -8.41 -19.98 12.29
CA ASN A 47 -7.19 -19.75 13.06
C ASN A 47 -5.97 -20.28 12.31
N GLU A 48 -6.11 -21.43 11.64
CA GLU A 48 -5.05 -21.97 10.78
C GLU A 48 -4.80 -21.03 9.60
N PHE A 49 -5.86 -20.54 8.95
CA PHE A 49 -5.74 -19.57 7.88
C PHE A 49 -5.06 -18.27 8.33
N GLU A 50 -5.48 -17.68 9.45
CA GLU A 50 -4.86 -16.47 10.00
C GLU A 50 -3.38 -16.69 10.32
N THR A 51 -3.04 -17.82 10.95
CA THR A 51 -1.65 -18.18 11.26
C THR A 51 -0.82 -18.33 9.98
N PHE A 52 -1.33 -19.07 8.99
CA PHE A 52 -0.68 -19.24 7.70
C PHE A 52 -0.42 -17.89 7.01
N VAL A 53 -1.41 -17.01 6.96
CA VAL A 53 -1.24 -15.69 6.34
C VAL A 53 -0.18 -14.88 7.08
N MET A 54 -0.16 -14.90 8.41
CA MET A 54 0.77 -14.08 9.19
C MET A 54 2.20 -14.63 9.20
N GLU A 55 2.38 -15.95 9.22
CA GLU A 55 3.67 -16.59 9.38
C GLU A 55 4.34 -16.97 8.06
N GLU A 56 3.56 -17.26 7.01
CA GLU A 56 4.10 -17.75 5.73
C GLU A 56 3.88 -16.73 4.59
N LEU A 57 2.67 -16.17 4.46
CA LEU A 57 2.33 -15.28 3.34
C LEU A 57 2.81 -13.84 3.55
N ALA A 58 2.57 -13.26 4.72
CA ALA A 58 2.92 -11.87 5.04
C ALA A 58 4.43 -11.58 4.91
N PRO A 59 5.36 -12.47 5.32
CA PRO A 59 6.80 -12.23 5.13
C PRO A 59 7.22 -12.05 3.67
N ILE A 60 6.56 -12.71 2.72
CA ILE A 60 6.83 -12.56 1.28
C ILE A 60 6.60 -11.12 0.83
N TYR A 61 5.53 -10.50 1.30
CA TYR A 61 5.18 -9.12 0.95
C TYR A 61 5.95 -8.10 1.79
N ASN A 62 6.10 -8.35 3.09
CA ASN A 62 6.72 -7.41 4.04
C ASN A 62 8.24 -7.27 3.84
N LYS A 63 8.91 -8.20 3.14
CA LYS A 63 10.32 -8.04 2.77
C LYS A 63 10.52 -7.05 1.62
N MET A 64 9.46 -6.72 0.87
CA MET A 64 9.53 -5.76 -0.24
C MET A 64 9.51 -4.34 0.33
N LYS A 65 10.56 -3.57 0.03
CA LYS A 65 10.68 -2.19 0.50
C LYS A 65 9.44 -1.38 0.12
N GLY A 66 8.91 -0.63 1.08
CA GLY A 66 7.77 0.26 0.88
C GLY A 66 6.43 -0.46 0.75
N GLN A 67 6.35 -1.77 0.95
CA GLN A 67 5.10 -2.53 0.95
C GLN A 67 4.85 -3.21 2.30
N LYS A 68 3.57 -3.32 2.69
CA LYS A 68 3.14 -4.15 3.83
C LYS A 68 1.85 -4.88 3.52
N LEU A 69 1.74 -6.12 4.00
CA LEU A 69 0.51 -6.91 4.00
C LEU A 69 -0.20 -6.76 5.35
N ILE A 70 -1.50 -6.51 5.31
CA ILE A 70 -2.38 -6.45 6.47
C ILE A 70 -3.57 -7.37 6.22
N LEU A 71 -3.73 -8.41 7.03
CA LEU A 71 -4.95 -9.22 7.05
C LEU A 71 -6.02 -8.51 7.88
N VAL A 72 -7.22 -8.35 7.33
CA VAL A 72 -8.35 -7.72 8.02
C VAL A 72 -9.61 -8.57 7.93
N LYS A 73 -10.46 -8.48 8.96
CA LYS A 73 -11.76 -9.15 9.03
C LYS A 73 -12.86 -8.10 9.19
N GLY A 74 -13.93 -8.23 8.42
CA GLY A 74 -15.06 -7.31 8.50
C GLY A 74 -15.84 -7.45 9.79
N ASP A 75 -15.97 -6.38 10.58
CA ASP A 75 -16.83 -6.32 11.78
C ASP A 75 -18.28 -5.97 11.43
N ARG A 76 -18.50 -5.09 10.43
CA ARG A 76 -19.83 -4.58 10.04
C ARG A 76 -19.96 -4.39 8.53
N GLY A 77 -21.20 -4.23 8.06
CA GLY A 77 -21.54 -3.97 6.65
C GLY A 77 -21.70 -5.24 5.82
N VAL A 78 -21.65 -5.11 4.50
CA VAL A 78 -21.96 -6.22 3.57
C VAL A 78 -20.93 -7.35 3.60
N ARG A 79 -19.72 -7.09 4.09
CA ARG A 79 -18.62 -8.08 4.24
C ARG A 79 -18.38 -8.50 5.69
N THR A 80 -19.40 -8.43 6.56
CA THR A 80 -19.29 -8.87 7.95
C THR A 80 -18.79 -10.32 8.03
N ASN A 81 -17.81 -10.59 8.89
CA ASN A 81 -17.10 -11.86 9.08
C ASN A 81 -16.29 -12.38 7.86
N GLN A 82 -16.21 -11.62 6.77
CA GLN A 82 -15.38 -11.97 5.63
C GLN A 82 -13.99 -11.31 5.76
N TYR A 83 -13.01 -11.90 5.09
CA TYR A 83 -11.63 -11.41 5.11
C TYR A 83 -11.33 -10.55 3.88
N ALA A 84 -10.32 -9.71 4.04
CA ALA A 84 -9.61 -9.04 2.97
C ALA A 84 -8.13 -8.96 3.33
N ILE A 85 -7.28 -8.83 2.32
CA ILE A 85 -5.90 -8.42 2.50
C ILE A 85 -5.76 -7.00 1.97
N ILE A 86 -5.16 -6.12 2.76
CA ILE A 86 -4.77 -4.79 2.35
C ILE A 86 -3.25 -4.81 2.12
N LEU A 87 -2.84 -4.48 0.90
CA LEU A 87 -1.45 -4.18 0.59
C LEU A 87 -1.28 -2.66 0.65
N THR A 88 -0.50 -2.18 1.61
CA THR A 88 -0.17 -0.74 1.69
C THR A 88 1.16 -0.48 1.02
N PHE A 89 1.28 0.67 0.37
CA PHE A 89 2.52 1.16 -0.24
C PHE A 89 2.84 2.56 0.24
N GLU A 90 4.11 2.83 0.54
CA GLU A 90 4.60 4.16 0.95
C GLU A 90 4.48 5.18 -0.20
N SER A 91 4.40 4.73 -1.45
CA SER A 91 4.31 5.58 -2.63
C SER A 91 3.73 4.86 -3.86
N LEU A 92 3.32 5.65 -4.86
CA LEU A 92 3.03 5.14 -6.20
C LEU A 92 4.26 4.53 -6.88
N GLU A 93 5.45 5.08 -6.64
CA GLU A 93 6.70 4.54 -7.16
C GLU A 93 6.96 3.13 -6.62
N ASP A 94 6.81 2.92 -5.31
CA ASP A 94 6.97 1.60 -4.69
C ASP A 94 5.97 0.58 -5.25
N ARG A 95 4.68 0.97 -5.38
CA ARG A 95 3.67 0.10 -5.99
C ARG A 95 4.03 -0.28 -7.41
N ASN A 96 4.38 0.69 -8.26
CA ASN A 96 4.72 0.44 -9.66
C ASN A 96 6.03 -0.32 -9.84
N ARG A 97 6.98 -0.16 -8.90
CA ARG A 97 8.22 -0.95 -8.89
C ARG A 97 7.94 -2.42 -8.60
N ILE A 98 6.98 -2.74 -7.74
CA ILE A 98 6.67 -4.13 -7.37
C ILE A 98 5.66 -4.76 -8.33
N TYR A 99 4.63 -3.99 -8.71
CA TYR A 99 3.57 -4.36 -9.66
C TYR A 99 3.55 -3.38 -10.84
N PRO A 100 4.49 -3.54 -11.80
CA PRO A 100 4.55 -2.66 -12.95
C PRO A 100 3.27 -2.69 -13.78
N PRO A 101 2.84 -1.54 -14.35
CA PRO A 101 1.72 -1.50 -15.29
C PRO A 101 1.89 -2.38 -16.54
N SER A 102 3.12 -2.83 -16.84
CA SER A 102 3.39 -3.80 -17.90
C SER A 102 2.84 -5.21 -17.58
N GLY A 103 2.54 -5.50 -16.31
CA GLY A 103 2.12 -6.82 -15.83
C GLY A 103 3.27 -7.79 -15.53
N GLU A 104 4.52 -7.42 -15.83
CA GLU A 104 5.69 -8.22 -15.48
C GLU A 104 6.11 -7.94 -14.04
N PHE A 105 5.88 -8.89 -13.15
CA PHE A 105 6.28 -8.76 -11.76
C PHE A 105 7.80 -8.96 -11.61
N VAL A 106 8.44 -8.09 -10.82
CA VAL A 106 9.90 -8.08 -10.61
C VAL A 106 10.30 -8.43 -9.17
N GLY A 107 9.32 -8.84 -8.35
CA GLY A 107 9.53 -9.26 -6.97
C GLY A 107 9.78 -10.76 -6.81
N ASP A 108 10.45 -11.13 -5.72
CA ASP A 108 10.50 -12.52 -5.25
C ASP A 108 9.24 -12.81 -4.41
N PHE A 109 8.27 -13.47 -5.04
CA PHE A 109 6.99 -13.84 -4.43
C PHE A 109 7.05 -15.17 -3.67
N GLY A 110 8.23 -15.67 -3.31
CA GLY A 110 8.39 -16.90 -2.53
C GLY A 110 8.07 -18.17 -3.33
N ASP A 111 8.11 -19.30 -2.62
CA ASP A 111 7.99 -20.63 -3.22
C ASP A 111 6.55 -20.96 -3.65
N GLU A 112 6.41 -21.69 -4.75
CA GLU A 112 5.12 -22.11 -5.34
C GLU A 112 4.23 -22.85 -4.33
N ILE A 113 4.82 -23.64 -3.43
CA ILE A 113 4.07 -24.39 -2.41
C ILE A 113 3.26 -23.50 -1.46
N ILE A 114 3.71 -22.28 -1.21
CA ILE A 114 2.98 -21.31 -0.38
C ILE A 114 1.72 -20.84 -1.14
N TRP A 115 1.83 -20.63 -2.44
CA TRP A 115 0.71 -20.24 -3.31
C TRP A 115 -0.28 -21.39 -3.51
N GLU A 116 0.20 -22.62 -3.66
CA GLU A 116 -0.65 -23.81 -3.69
C GLU A 116 -1.42 -23.96 -2.38
N LYS A 117 -0.74 -23.81 -1.23
CA LYS A 117 -1.39 -23.85 0.09
C LYS A 117 -2.43 -22.74 0.23
N PHE A 118 -2.10 -21.51 -0.15
CA PHE A 118 -3.05 -20.40 -0.10
C PHE A 118 -4.27 -20.66 -1.00
N GLY A 119 -4.05 -21.07 -2.25
CA GLY A 119 -5.13 -21.44 -3.19
C GLY A 119 -5.97 -22.64 -2.74
N SER A 120 -5.41 -23.52 -1.91
CA SER A 120 -6.18 -24.60 -1.30
C SER A 120 -7.19 -24.08 -0.26
N MET A 121 -6.91 -22.94 0.40
CA MET A 121 -7.72 -22.37 1.48
C MET A 121 -8.81 -21.39 1.01
N VAL A 122 -8.69 -20.83 -0.20
CA VAL A 122 -9.60 -19.78 -0.69
C VAL A 122 -10.28 -20.19 -1.99
N ASP A 123 -11.54 -19.80 -2.16
CA ASP A 123 -12.23 -19.81 -3.46
C ASP A 123 -11.87 -18.57 -4.28
N LYS A 124 -11.42 -17.51 -3.60
CA LYS A 124 -11.01 -16.25 -4.21
C LYS A 124 -9.86 -15.65 -3.40
N GLY A 125 -8.70 -15.53 -4.02
CA GLY A 125 -7.46 -15.11 -3.40
C GLY A 125 -6.99 -13.71 -3.82
N LEU A 126 -5.70 -13.46 -3.53
CA LEU A 126 -4.98 -12.26 -3.92
C LEU A 126 -4.93 -12.11 -5.45
N GLY A 127 -5.00 -10.86 -5.92
CA GLY A 127 -5.01 -10.52 -7.34
C GLY A 127 -6.35 -10.73 -8.07
N GLU A 128 -7.24 -11.62 -7.61
CA GLU A 128 -8.47 -11.96 -8.35
C GLU A 128 -9.55 -10.87 -8.32
N THR A 129 -9.76 -10.21 -7.17
CA THR A 129 -10.56 -8.99 -7.12
C THR A 129 -9.94 -8.04 -6.13
N HIS A 130 -9.50 -6.93 -6.69
CA HIS A 130 -8.86 -5.89 -5.94
C HIS A 130 -9.12 -4.53 -6.55
N THR A 131 -8.86 -3.50 -5.77
CA THR A 131 -8.86 -2.12 -6.24
C THR A 131 -7.77 -1.38 -5.49
N ASP A 132 -6.97 -0.65 -6.27
CA ASP A 132 -5.96 0.26 -5.75
C ASP A 132 -6.60 1.62 -5.46
N TYR A 133 -6.39 2.11 -4.25
CA TYR A 133 -6.81 3.42 -3.80
C TYR A 133 -5.57 4.26 -3.54
N ILE A 134 -5.60 5.51 -4.01
CA ILE A 134 -4.56 6.50 -3.72
C ILE A 134 -5.11 7.41 -2.64
N GLU A 135 -4.34 7.62 -1.60
CA GLU A 135 -4.69 8.57 -0.56
C GLU A 135 -4.76 10.00 -1.14
N VAL A 136 -5.86 10.70 -0.88
CA VAL A 136 -6.07 12.09 -1.36
C VAL A 136 -6.21 13.11 -0.24
N ALA A 137 -6.42 12.67 1.01
CA ALA A 137 -6.54 13.51 2.20
C ALA A 137 -6.42 12.67 3.49
N HIS A 138 -5.84 13.25 4.55
CA HIS A 138 -5.83 12.75 5.94
C HIS A 138 -5.86 13.90 6.96
#